data_AF-A0A3A6CA72-F1
#
_entry.id   AF-A0A3A6CA72-F1
#
_cell.length_a   1.000
_cell.length_b   1.000
_cell.length_c   1.000
_cell.angle_alpha   90.00
_cell.angle_beta   90.00
_cell.angle_gamma   90.00
#
_symmetry.space_group_name_H-M   'P 1'
#
loop_
_entity.id
_entity.type
_entity.pdbx_description
1 polymer ?
#
loop_
_entity_poly.entity_id
_entity_poly.type
_entity_poly.pdbx_seq_one_letter_code
_entity_poly.pdbx_strand_id
1 'polypeptide(L)'
;MKYDARACHFNMDTGCVELLLRDGRKISIDGTGVEDALDVTMAQQTELDYLIYNDPLGYADLILNGDPEEYLKNVARSHRLED
;
A
#
# COMPACT_ATOMS: atom_id res chain seq x y z
N MET A 1 -10.39 9.26 9.44
CA MET A 1 -9.57 10.47 9.74
C MET A 1 -8.40 10.41 8.80
N LYS A 2 -8.18 11.43 7.95
CA LYS A 2 -6.99 11.46 7.08
C LYS A 2 -5.78 11.73 7.98
N TYR A 3 -4.81 10.82 8.06
CA TYR A 3 -3.64 11.02 8.92
C TYR A 3 -2.90 12.28 8.45
N ASP A 4 -2.60 13.19 9.38
CA ASP A 4 -1.90 14.44 9.11
C ASP A 4 -0.40 14.13 8.86
N ALA A 5 -0.13 13.46 7.74
CA ALA A 5 1.19 13.05 7.34
C ALA A 5 1.99 14.28 6.90
N ARG A 6 3.14 14.48 7.53
CA ARG A 6 4.15 15.47 7.14
C ARG A 6 4.93 14.99 5.92
N ALA A 7 5.19 13.69 5.85
CA ALA A 7 5.88 13.04 4.74
C ALA A 7 5.47 11.56 4.66
N CYS A 8 5.47 11.02 3.45
CA CYS A 8 5.31 9.59 3.17
C CYS A 8 6.29 9.21 2.06
N HIS A 9 7.04 8.13 2.27
CA HIS A 9 7.98 7.62 1.27
C HIS A 9 8.22 6.13 1.47
N PHE A 10 8.59 5.45 0.38
CA PHE A 10 9.12 4.09 0.47
C PHE A 10 10.60 4.12 0.88
N ASN A 11 10.94 3.38 1.92
CA ASN A 11 12.30 3.21 2.39
C ASN A 11 12.87 1.90 1.82
N MET A 12 13.74 2.03 0.82
CA MET A 12 14.37 0.88 0.16
C MET A 12 15.34 0.10 1.07
N ASP A 13 15.85 0.71 2.14
CA ASP A 13 16.75 0.04 3.08
C ASP A 13 15.99 -0.97 3.94
N THR A 14 14.75 -0.64 4.31
CA THR A 14 13.89 -1.46 5.17
C THR A 14 12.81 -2.21 4.41
N GLY A 15 12.55 -1.87 3.14
CA GLY A 15 11.42 -2.40 2.37
C GLY A 15 10.05 -1.92 2.86
N CYS A 16 10.01 -0.87 3.68
CA CYS A 16 8.77 -0.38 4.29
C CYS A 16 8.30 0.94 3.69
N VAL A 17 6.98 1.15 3.64
CA VAL A 17 6.41 2.49 3.43
C VAL A 17 6.36 3.21 4.77
N GLU A 18 7.06 4.34 4.84
CA GLU A 18 7.24 5.10 6.07
C GLU A 18 6.47 6.42 6.04
N LEU A 19 5.59 6.60 7.01
CA LEU A 19 4.81 7.81 7.22
C LEU A 19 5.30 8.53 8.47
N LEU A 20 5.66 9.80 8.30
CA LEU A 20 5.94 10.70 9.41
C LEU A 20 4.74 11.61 9.64
N LEU A 21 4.10 11.47 10.79
CA LEU A 21 2.98 12.33 11.19
C LEU A 21 3.48 13.70 11.67
N ARG A 22 2.64 14.73 11.61
CA ARG A 22 2.98 16.08 12.12
C ARG A 22 3.35 16.10 13.60
N ASP A 23 2.80 15.17 14.37
CA ASP A 23 3.08 14.97 15.79
C ASP A 23 4.43 14.28 16.05
N GLY A 24 5.20 13.95 15.00
CA GLY A 24 6.52 13.32 15.10
C GLY A 24 6.49 11.79 15.23
N ARG A 25 5.30 11.20 15.40
CA ARG A 25 5.12 9.74 15.35
C ARG A 25 5.39 9.20 13.94
N LYS A 26 6.05 8.04 13.87
CA LYS A 26 6.34 7.34 12.62
C LYS A 26 5.52 6.04 12.54
N ILE A 27 4.86 5.83 11.41
CA ILE A 27 4.23 4.54 11.06
C ILE A 27 5.09 3.93 9.95
N SER A 28 5.39 2.64 10.09
CA SER A 28 6.12 1.88 9.07
C SER A 28 5.23 0.71 8.66
N ILE A 29 4.91 0.63 7.38
CA ILE A 29 4.07 -0.41 6.81
C ILE A 29 5.00 -1.34 6.04
N ASP A 30 5.09 -2.58 6.49
CA ASP A 30 5.89 -3.61 5.84
C ASP A 30 5.12 -4.17 4.63
N GLY A 31 5.64 -3.93 3.42
CA GLY A 31 4.97 -4.35 2.19
C GLY A 31 4.78 -5.86 2.13
N THR A 32 5.83 -6.61 2.49
CA THR A 32 5.83 -8.07 2.47
C THR A 32 4.84 -8.66 3.47
N GLY A 33 4.77 -8.14 4.69
CA GLY A 33 3.81 -8.59 5.69
C GLY A 33 2.36 -8.27 5.34
N VAL A 34 2.12 -7.16 4.63
CA VAL A 34 0.79 -6.84 4.08
C VAL A 34 0.40 -7.83 2.98
N GLU A 35 1.32 -8.12 2.06
CA GLU A 35 1.11 -9.07 0.96
C GLU A 35 0.81 -10.49 1.47
N ASP A 36 1.57 -10.95 2.47
CA ASP A 36 1.36 -12.24 3.13
C ASP A 36 0.02 -12.31 3.87
N ALA A 37 -0.31 -11.27 4.65
CA ALA A 37 -1.56 -11.21 5.41
C ALA A 37 -2.81 -11.20 4.52
N LEU A 38 -2.69 -10.67 3.31
CA LEU A 38 -3.78 -10.57 2.33
C LEU A 38 -3.83 -11.75 1.35
N ASP A 39 -2.90 -12.72 1.44
CA ASP A 39 -2.75 -13.85 0.52
C ASP A 39 -2.81 -13.39 -0.96
N VAL A 40 -2.03 -12.35 -1.29
CA VAL A 40 -2.13 -11.72 -2.61
C VAL A 40 -1.61 -12.62 -3.71
N THR A 41 -2.28 -12.61 -4.86
CA THR A 41 -1.76 -13.26 -6.08
C THR A 41 -0.60 -12.47 -6.68
N MET A 42 0.21 -13.09 -7.55
CA MET A 42 1.34 -12.40 -8.21
C MET A 42 0.93 -11.10 -8.95
N ALA A 43 -0.25 -11.09 -9.57
CA ALA A 43 -0.77 -9.91 -10.26
C ALA A 43 -1.14 -8.78 -9.27
N GLN A 44 -1.75 -9.15 -8.15
CA GLN A 44 -2.09 -8.20 -7.08
C GLN A 44 -0.84 -7.67 -6.37
N GLN A 45 0.17 -8.52 -6.17
CA GLN A 45 1.47 -8.10 -5.65
C GLN A 45 2.10 -7.04 -6.56
N THR A 46 2.06 -7.25 -7.88
CA THR A 46 2.61 -6.27 -8.85
C THR A 46 1.88 -4.92 -8.77
N GLU A 47 0.57 -4.92 -8.54
CA GLU A 47 -0.19 -3.69 -8.35
C GLU A 47 0.17 -2.97 -7.05
N LEU A 48 0.34 -3.72 -5.95
CA LEU A 48 0.78 -3.14 -4.68
C LEU A 48 2.19 -2.56 -4.79
N ASP A 49 3.11 -3.27 -5.43
CA ASP A 49 4.47 -2.82 -5.70
C ASP A 49 4.46 -1.52 -6.52
N TYR A 50 3.66 -1.48 -7.61
CA TYR A 50 3.45 -0.28 -8.40
C TYR A 50 2.94 0.89 -7.55
N LEU A 51 1.95 0.64 -6.69
CA LEU A 51 1.39 1.67 -5.80
C LEU A 51 2.43 2.16 -4.78
N ILE A 52 3.24 1.28 -4.21
CA ILE A 52 4.32 1.63 -3.28
C ILE A 52 5.35 2.57 -3.93
N TYR A 53 5.75 2.29 -5.17
CA TYR A 53 6.75 3.10 -5.87
C TYR A 53 6.19 4.40 -6.44
N ASN A 54 4.98 4.37 -7.00
CA ASN A 54 4.40 5.52 -7.70
C ASN A 54 3.63 6.47 -6.77
N ASP A 55 2.92 5.92 -5.78
CA ASP A 55 2.14 6.70 -4.82
C ASP A 55 2.16 6.06 -3.42
N PRO A 56 3.29 6.13 -2.69
CA PRO A 56 3.44 5.52 -1.37
C PRO A 56 2.39 6.05 -0.37
N LEU A 57 1.90 7.27 -0.57
CA LEU A 57 0.82 7.83 0.23
C LEU A 57 -0.53 7.14 -0.03
N GLY A 58 -0.85 6.84 -1.29
CA GLY A 58 -2.04 6.08 -1.66
C GLY A 58 -1.99 4.65 -1.16
N TYR A 59 -0.81 4.00 -1.24
CA TYR A 59 -0.60 2.70 -0.61
C TYR A 59 -0.88 2.77 0.89
N ALA A 60 -0.29 3.75 1.58
CA ALA A 60 -0.49 3.89 3.01
C ALA A 60 -1.95 4.18 3.39
N ASP A 61 -2.66 5.00 2.60
CA ASP A 61 -4.06 5.28 2.84
C ASP A 61 -4.93 4.03 2.63
N LEU A 62 -4.64 3.23 1.60
CA LEU A 62 -5.31 1.96 1.33
C LEU A 62 -5.18 0.99 2.51
N ILE A 63 -3.97 0.83 3.06
CA ILE A 63 -3.72 -0.12 4.16
C ILE A 63 -4.29 0.36 5.50
N LEU A 64 -4.20 1.65 5.80
CA LEU A 64 -4.54 2.18 7.14
C LEU A 64 -5.99 2.69 7.27
N ASN A 65 -6.65 3.09 6.17
CA ASN A 65 -8.01 3.67 6.15
C ASN A 65 -8.93 2.97 5.14
N GLY A 66 -8.37 2.38 4.10
CA GLY A 66 -9.12 1.76 3.01
C GLY A 66 -9.48 0.30 3.29
N ASP A 67 -9.82 -0.40 2.21
CA ASP A 67 -10.06 -1.84 2.21
C ASP A 67 -9.19 -2.48 1.12
N PRO A 68 -8.00 -3.02 1.49
CA PRO A 68 -7.09 -3.58 0.52
C PRO A 68 -7.66 -4.81 -0.19
N GLU A 69 -8.51 -5.61 0.48
CA GLU A 69 -9.14 -6.77 -0.14
C GLU A 69 -10.09 -6.38 -1.28
N GLU A 70 -10.97 -5.40 -1.06
CA GLU A 70 -11.91 -4.91 -2.07
C GLU A 70 -11.17 -4.25 -3.24
N TYR A 71 -10.15 -3.44 -2.95
CA TYR A 71 -9.31 -2.83 -3.96
C TYR A 71 -8.66 -3.88 -4.87
N LEU A 72 -8.01 -4.89 -4.27
CA LEU A 72 -7.34 -5.96 -5.01
C LEU A 72 -8.32 -6.88 -5.76
N LYS A 73 -9.54 -7.09 -5.26
CA LYS A 73 -10.61 -7.79 -5.98
C LYS A 73 -11.04 -7.01 -7.23
N ASN A 74 -11.08 -5.68 -7.15
CA ASN A 74 -11.42 -4.84 -8.28
C ASN A 74 -10.30 -4.81 -9.34
N VAL A 75 -9.04 -4.70 -8.92
CA VAL A 75 -7.86 -4.78 -9.81
C VAL A 75 -7.86 -6.11 -10.57
N ALA A 76 -8.06 -7.23 -9.87
CA ALA A 76 -8.13 -8.56 -10.48
C ALA A 76 -9.32 -8.69 -11.46
N ARG A 77 -10.43 -7.96 -11.26
CA ARG A 77 -11.56 -7.96 -12.18
C ARG A 77 -11.29 -7.11 -13.42
N SER A 78 -10.67 -5.95 -13.29
CA SER A 78 -10.33 -5.07 -14.41
C SER A 78 -9.40 -5.78 -15.40
N HIS A 79 -8.39 -6.49 -14.91
CA HIS A 79 -7.48 -7.28 -15.75
C HIS A 79 -8.14 -8.47 -16.47
N ARG A 80 -9.30 -8.95 -15.99
CA ARG A 80 -10.07 -10.03 -16.65
C ARG A 80 -11.04 -9.54 -17.72
N LEU A 81 -11.23 -8.23 -17.86
CA LEU A 81 -12.14 -7.64 -18.86
C LEU A 81 -11.41 -7.14 -20.10
N GLU A 82 -10.09 -7.32 -20.16
CA GLU A 82 -9.25 -6.92 -21.30
C GLU A 82 -8.91 -8.09 -22.26
N ASP A 83 -9.51 -9.27 -22.07
CA ASP A 83 -9.41 -10.43 -23.01
C ASP A 83 -10.68 -10.64 -23.83
#